data_AF-A0A2W6ZR29-F1
#
_entry.id   AF-A0A2W6ZR29-F1
#
_cell.length_a   1.000
_cell.length_b   1.000
_cell.length_c   1.000
_cell.angle_alpha   90.00
_cell.angle_beta   90.00
_cell.angle_gamma   90.00
#
_symmetry.space_group_name_H-M   'P 1'
#
loop_
_entity.id
_entity.type
_entity.pdbx_description
1 polymer ?
#
loop_
_entity_poly.entity_id
_entity_poly.type
_entity_poly.pdbx_seq_one_letter_code
_entity_poly.pdbx_strand_id
1 'polypeptide(L)' 'MRLTREVFPDTQRLLQRLYRQSRHHQVRQRAQCILLSLQSYSIAQ' A
#
# COMPACT_ATOMS: atom_id res chain seq x y z
N MET A 1 7.33 -6.47 -6.42
CA MET A 1 6.59 -5.44 -7.18
C MET A 1 7.02 -4.09 -6.68
N ARG A 2 7.68 -3.28 -7.51
CA ARG A 2 8.06 -1.91 -7.15
C ARG A 2 7.15 -0.98 -7.93
N LEU A 3 6.29 -0.24 -7.23
CA LEU A 3 5.50 0.83 -7.86
C LEU A 3 6.45 2.01 -8.07
N THR A 4 6.91 2.18 -9.30
CA THR A 4 7.75 3.30 -9.75
C THR A 4 6.94 4.55 -10.08
N ARG A 5 5.62 4.51 -9.91
CA ARG A 5 4.70 5.60 -10.23
C ARG A 5 4.28 6.33 -8.98
N GLU A 6 4.27 7.66 -9.06
CA GLU A 6 3.66 8.51 -8.04
C GLU A 6 2.22 8.08 -7.80
N VAL A 7 1.89 7.79 -6.55
CA VAL A 7 0.55 7.42 -6.12
C VAL A 7 -0.10 8.68 -5.58
N PHE A 8 -1.17 9.12 -6.25
CA PHE A 8 -1.94 10.28 -5.83
C PHE A 8 -2.47 10.11 -4.38
N PRO A 9 -2.61 11.20 -3.61
CA PRO A 9 -3.08 11.16 -2.23
C PRO A 9 -4.40 10.39 -2.04
N ASP A 10 -5.34 10.51 -2.98
CA ASP A 10 -6.62 9.80 -2.92
C ASP A 10 -6.47 8.29 -3.07
N THR A 11 -5.53 7.84 -3.90
CA THR A 11 -5.18 6.43 -4.04
C THR A 11 -4.56 5.88 -2.76
N GLN A 12 -3.74 6.67 -2.06
CA GLN A 12 -3.19 6.29 -0.76
C GLN A 12 -4.31 6.10 0.29
N ARG A 13 -5.28 7.03 0.35
CA ARG A 13 -6.46 6.89 1.23
C ARG A 13 -7.27 5.65 0.88
N LEU A 14 -7.48 5.38 -0.41
CA LEU A 14 -8.18 4.18 -0.86
C LEU A 14 -7.46 2.91 -0.43
N LEU A 15 -6.14 2.84 -0.60
CA LEU A 15 -5.32 1.70 -0.17
C LEU A 15 -5.39 1.48 1.34
N GLN A 16 -5.38 2.56 2.14
CA GLN A 16 -5.57 2.45 3.59
C GLN A 16 -6.94 1.88 3.97
N ARG A 17 -8.02 2.29 3.28
CA ARG A 17 -9.34 1.69 3.48
C ARG A 17 -9.36 0.21 3.08
N LEU A 18 -8.77 -0.13 1.92
CA LEU A 18 -8.71 -1.52 1.44
C LEU A 18 -7.94 -2.41 2.42
N TYR A 19 -6.83 -1.92 2.96
CA TYR A 19 -6.06 -2.63 3.98
C TYR A 19 -6.90 -2.92 5.24
N ARG A 20 -7.68 -1.94 5.71
CA ARG A 20 -8.46 -2.06 6.96
C ARG A 20 -9.80 -2.78 6.80
N GLN A 21 -10.49 -2.58 5.69
CA GLN A 21 -11.91 -2.93 5.54
C GLN A 21 -12.17 -4.02 4.51
N SER A 22 -11.20 -4.37 3.65
CA SER A 22 -11.42 -5.42 2.67
C SER A 22 -11.64 -6.77 3.33
N ARG A 23 -12.69 -7.49 2.92
CA ARG A 23 -12.97 -8.87 3.35
C ARG A 23 -11.96 -9.87 2.77
N HIS A 24 -11.37 -9.56 1.63
CA HIS A 24 -10.41 -10.42 0.94
C HIS A 24 -8.99 -10.25 1.47
N HIS A 25 -8.42 -11.32 2.04
CA HIS A 25 -7.08 -11.32 2.61
C HIS A 25 -6.00 -10.87 1.61
N GLN A 26 -6.04 -11.38 0.38
CA GLN A 26 -5.09 -11.03 -0.68
C GLN A 26 -5.11 -9.53 -1.02
N VAL A 27 -6.29 -8.91 -0.98
CA VAL A 27 -6.43 -7.47 -1.21
C VAL A 27 -5.82 -6.67 -0.06
N ARG A 28 -6.02 -7.11 1.19
CA ARG A 28 -5.39 -6.47 2.35
C ARG A 28 -3.86 -6.53 2.27
N GLN A 29 -3.30 -7.72 2.01
CA GLN A 29 -1.85 -7.89 1.87
C GLN A 29 -1.29 -7.04 0.73
N ARG A 30 -1.92 -7.04 -0.45
CA ARG A 30 -1.46 -6.20 -1.57
C ARG A 30 -1.51 -4.72 -1.22
N ALA A 31 -2.61 -4.25 -0.63
CA ALA A 31 -2.73 -2.85 -0.22
C ALA A 31 -1.64 -2.46 0.79
N GLN A 32 -1.34 -3.33 1.76
CA GLN A 32 -0.25 -3.13 2.72
C GLN A 32 1.12 -3.04 2.04
N CYS A 33 1.46 -4.00 1.16
CA CYS A 33 2.74 -3.99 0.45
C CYS A 33 2.92 -2.73 -0.41
N ILE A 34 1.85 -2.27 -1.05
CA ILE A 34 1.87 -1.04 -1.84
C ILE A 34 2.13 0.18 -0.93
N LEU A 35 1.40 0.31 0.18
CA LEU A 35 1.59 1.39 1.14
C LEU A 35 3.02 1.43 1.68
N LEU A 36 3.57 0.27 2.07
CA LEU A 36 4.94 0.16 2.56
C LEU A 36 5.97 0.55 1.48
N SER A 37 5.74 0.17 0.22
CA SER A 37 6.62 0.54 -0.89
C SER A 37 6.62 2.05 -1.18
N LEU A 38 5.50 2.75 -0.93
CA LEU A 38 5.37 4.20 -1.10
C LEU A 38 6.01 4.98 0.03
N GLN A 39 5.98 4.44 1.24
CA GLN A 39 6.57 5.07 2.41
C GLN A 39 8.11 5.02 2.41
N SER A 40 8.73 4.48 1.35
CA SER A 40 10.18 4.33 1.22
C SER A 40 10.77 3.80 2.54
N TYR A 41 10.18 2.72 3.08
CA TYR A 41 10.77 2.04 4.23
C TYR A 41 12.16 1.57 3.82
N SER A 42 13.16 2.37 4.14
CA SER A 42 14.53 1.92 4.27
C SER A 42 14.47 0.90 5.39
N ILE A 43 14.55 -0.38 5.04
CA ILE A 43 14.95 -1.38 6.01
C ILE A 43 16.31 -0.87 6.50
N ALA A 44 16.36 -0.37 7.73
CA ALA A 44 17.62 0.01 8.34
C ALA A 44 18.51 -1.24 8.28
N GLN A 45 19.49 -1.21 7.39
CA GLN A 45 20.52 -2.22 7.26
C GLN A 45 21.54 -2.07 8.39
#